data_AF-A0A959Y4I2-F1
#
_entry.id   AF-A0A959Y4I2-F1
#
_cell.length_a   1.000
_cell.length_b   1.000
_cell.length_c   1.000
_cell.angle_alpha   90.00
_cell.angle_beta   90.00
_cell.angle_gamma   90.00
#
_symmetry.space_group_name_H-M   'P 1'
#
loop_
_entity.id
_entity.type
_entity.pdbx_description
1 polymer ?
#
loop_
_entity_poly.entity_id
_entity_poly.type
_entity_poly.pdbx_seq_one_letter_code
_entity_poly.pdbx_strand_id
1 'polypeptide(L)'
;TLTGNVYEDNPYVAAVNRPMAHAEVSINGQTFLTDELGSVNTGITGPVTATFSLEGPWSTVFTSNLTPSFSLTLQDGANSVSFDNDANIRERSAFFHVNIVHDHVNTWLPSFTGMDFSLPTNVDVGGNCNAFYDGSSINFYAEGNDCQSYAQIAEVVYHEYGHGINDNYYQDNGSFFVNGAMNEGYADIWALSITEDPVLAEGSSLSDPDDYIRRYDQDPKVYPQDLVGQVHADGEIICGAWWDYYVLMGNDMNAMMTLFTEAFAGLQANTPNGTEGQAYRDVLIDALQADDNDGDITNGTPNGNEIVEAFAIHGITLISNAELDHTPIEATVENQGLVISADLQLTFPFTTYVSEVVMGYAI
;
A
#
# COMPACT_ATOMS: atom_id res chain seq x y z
N THR A 1 -4.87 25.38 19.38
CA THR A 1 -4.15 24.44 18.49
C THR A 1 -3.46 23.40 19.33
N LEU A 2 -3.63 22.15 18.94
CA LEU A 2 -3.06 20.95 19.52
C LEU A 2 -1.97 20.44 18.59
N THR A 3 -0.79 20.15 19.14
CA THR A 3 0.40 19.80 18.36
C THR A 3 1.19 18.68 19.05
N GLY A 4 2.19 18.15 18.34
CA GLY A 4 3.20 17.27 18.90
C GLY A 4 4.34 17.07 17.91
N ASN A 5 5.55 16.80 18.41
CA ASN A 5 6.67 16.41 17.56
C ASN A 5 6.48 14.95 17.13
N VAL A 6 6.56 14.72 15.83
CA VAL A 6 6.47 13.42 15.17
C VAL A 6 7.66 13.24 14.23
N TYR A 7 8.01 12.00 13.94
CA TYR A 7 8.80 11.70 12.74
C TYR A 7 7.82 11.69 11.56
N GLU A 8 8.07 12.48 10.52
CA GLU A 8 7.21 12.49 9.32
C GLU A 8 7.57 11.39 8.31
N ASP A 9 8.71 10.78 8.51
CA ASP A 9 9.31 9.78 7.64
C ASP A 9 9.86 8.66 8.54
N ASN A 10 11.06 8.85 9.10
CA ASN A 10 11.70 7.89 9.99
C ASN A 10 12.55 8.56 11.09
N PRO A 11 13.03 7.81 12.10
CA PRO A 11 13.79 8.35 13.24
C PRO A 11 15.16 8.99 12.93
N TYR A 12 15.73 8.79 11.73
CA TYR A 12 16.98 9.47 11.33
C TYR A 12 16.76 10.89 10.81
N VAL A 13 15.52 11.21 10.45
CA VAL A 13 15.09 12.57 10.14
C VAL A 13 14.67 13.27 11.43
N ALA A 14 15.04 14.54 11.60
CA ALA A 14 14.68 15.27 12.80
C ALA A 14 13.15 15.40 12.94
N ALA A 15 12.64 15.06 14.13
CA ALA A 15 11.21 15.20 14.41
C ALA A 15 10.73 16.65 14.23
N VAL A 16 9.53 16.79 13.67
CA VAL A 16 8.94 18.10 13.36
C VAL A 16 7.64 18.28 14.15
N ASN A 17 7.41 19.48 14.66
CA ASN A 17 6.16 19.81 15.29
C ASN A 17 5.03 19.84 14.25
N ARG A 18 4.01 19.01 14.46
CA ARG A 18 2.85 18.90 13.58
C ARG A 18 1.54 19.10 14.33
N PRO A 19 0.50 19.62 13.65
CA PRO A 19 -0.84 19.57 14.20
C PRO A 19 -1.29 18.13 14.39
N MET A 20 -1.92 17.84 15.53
CA MET A 20 -2.56 16.53 15.74
C MET A 20 -3.99 16.65 15.24
N ALA A 21 -4.22 16.38 13.95
CA ALA A 21 -5.54 16.41 13.32
C ALA A 21 -6.41 15.25 13.81
N HIS A 22 -7.74 15.43 13.78
CA HIS A 22 -8.75 14.43 14.17
C HIS A 22 -8.67 13.95 15.63
N ALA A 23 -7.80 14.52 16.45
CA ALA A 23 -7.68 14.19 17.87
C ALA A 23 -8.87 14.73 18.68
N GLU A 24 -9.34 13.92 19.62
CA GLU A 24 -10.42 14.24 20.54
C GLU A 24 -9.98 15.20 21.66
N VAL A 25 -10.87 16.16 21.92
CA VAL A 25 -10.81 17.08 23.04
C VAL A 25 -12.12 17.00 23.81
N SER A 26 -12.08 16.53 25.06
CA SER A 26 -13.26 16.42 25.92
C SER A 26 -13.35 17.60 26.89
N ILE A 27 -14.48 18.32 26.90
CA ILE A 27 -14.73 19.44 27.81
C ILE A 27 -16.14 19.31 28.38
N ASN A 28 -16.27 19.24 29.71
CA ASN A 28 -17.56 19.07 30.39
C ASN A 28 -18.39 17.87 29.86
N GLY A 29 -17.72 16.80 29.41
CA GLY A 29 -18.35 15.61 28.84
C GLY A 29 -18.79 15.74 27.38
N GLN A 30 -18.47 16.85 26.70
CA GLN A 30 -18.64 17.00 25.25
C GLN A 30 -17.32 16.71 24.53
N THR A 31 -17.36 15.91 23.48
CA THR A 31 -16.21 15.63 22.60
C THR A 31 -16.20 16.62 21.44
N PHE A 32 -15.03 17.19 21.18
CA PHE A 32 -14.72 17.99 20.02
C PHE A 32 -13.55 17.35 19.26
N LEU A 33 -13.51 17.55 17.95
CA LEU A 33 -12.41 17.08 17.11
C LEU A 33 -11.58 18.26 16.64
N THR A 34 -10.27 18.03 16.57
CA THR A 34 -9.35 18.96 15.91
C THR A 34 -9.44 18.82 14.39
N ASP A 35 -9.37 19.94 13.68
CA ASP A 35 -9.27 19.99 12.22
C ASP A 35 -7.84 19.65 11.72
N GLU A 36 -7.62 19.69 10.40
CA GLU A 36 -6.32 19.46 9.74
C GLU A 36 -5.20 20.38 10.28
N LEU A 37 -5.55 21.53 10.85
CA LEU A 37 -4.62 22.48 11.47
C LEU A 37 -4.47 22.25 12.98
N GLY A 38 -4.93 21.11 13.50
CA GLY A 38 -4.92 20.77 14.93
C GLY A 38 -5.77 21.74 15.76
N SER A 39 -6.70 22.45 15.13
CA SER A 39 -7.47 23.53 15.74
C SER A 39 -8.90 23.08 16.03
N VAL A 40 -9.47 23.62 17.11
CA VAL A 40 -10.84 23.29 17.51
C VAL A 40 -11.48 24.52 18.12
N ASN A 41 -12.70 24.82 17.69
CA ASN A 41 -13.53 25.86 18.30
C ASN A 41 -14.60 25.20 19.16
N THR A 42 -14.44 25.33 20.47
CA THR A 42 -15.29 24.62 21.44
C THR A 42 -16.57 25.39 21.77
N GLY A 43 -16.57 26.72 21.56
CA GLY A 43 -17.67 27.60 22.00
C GLY A 43 -17.89 27.67 23.52
N ILE A 44 -17.00 27.06 24.33
CA ILE A 44 -17.12 27.00 25.79
C ILE A 44 -16.31 28.14 26.43
N THR A 45 -16.94 28.89 27.33
CA THR A 45 -16.30 29.95 28.11
C THR A 45 -15.32 29.38 29.14
N GLY A 46 -14.10 29.91 29.17
CA GLY A 46 -13.07 29.56 30.13
C GLY A 46 -13.15 30.37 31.45
N PRO A 47 -12.32 30.04 32.45
CA PRO A 47 -11.40 28.91 32.46
C PRO A 47 -12.13 27.57 32.59
N VAL A 48 -11.77 26.60 31.77
CA VAL A 48 -12.39 25.27 31.77
C VAL A 48 -11.33 24.18 31.60
N THR A 49 -11.48 23.06 32.31
CA THR A 49 -10.59 21.91 32.12
C THR A 49 -11.03 21.13 30.88
N ALA A 50 -10.07 20.89 29.99
CA ALA A 50 -10.19 20.00 28.85
C ALA A 50 -9.29 18.78 29.04
N THR A 51 -9.73 17.63 28.53
CA THR A 51 -8.92 16.41 28.41
C THR A 51 -8.59 16.19 26.94
N PHE A 52 -7.34 15.90 26.65
CA PHE A 52 -6.81 15.60 25.32
C PHE A 52 -6.37 14.14 25.32
N SER A 53 -6.70 13.39 24.27
CA SER A 53 -6.33 11.99 24.11
C SER A 53 -5.78 11.75 22.70
N LEU A 54 -4.83 10.82 22.54
CA LEU A 54 -4.47 10.28 21.21
C LEU A 54 -5.52 9.25 20.76
N GLU A 55 -6.74 9.76 20.59
CA GLU A 55 -7.95 9.07 20.17
C GLU A 55 -8.70 10.00 19.22
N GLY A 56 -9.34 9.42 18.20
CA GLY A 56 -10.07 10.12 17.16
C GLY A 56 -10.95 9.16 16.37
N PRO A 57 -11.66 9.66 15.35
CA PRO A 57 -12.56 8.85 14.55
C PRO A 57 -11.88 7.67 13.84
N TRP A 58 -10.60 7.80 13.47
CA TRP A 58 -9.87 6.84 12.64
C TRP A 58 -8.81 6.02 13.37
N SER A 59 -8.41 6.47 14.57
CA SER A 59 -7.36 5.82 15.36
C SER A 59 -7.59 6.02 16.85
N THR A 60 -7.39 4.97 17.63
CA THR A 60 -7.15 5.07 19.07
C THR A 60 -5.80 4.43 19.37
N VAL A 61 -4.85 5.23 19.86
CA VAL A 61 -3.53 4.71 20.23
C VAL A 61 -3.57 4.04 21.59
N PHE A 62 -2.93 2.89 21.71
CA PHE A 62 -2.73 2.18 22.97
C PHE A 62 -1.26 1.86 23.21
N THR A 63 -0.79 2.17 24.41
CA THR A 63 0.47 1.65 24.96
C THR A 63 0.13 0.93 26.25
N SER A 64 0.43 -0.37 26.35
CA SER A 64 0.06 -1.19 27.52
C SER A 64 -1.44 -1.11 27.89
N ASN A 65 -2.31 -1.09 26.88
CA ASN A 65 -3.78 -0.93 27.00
C ASN A 65 -4.26 0.41 27.58
N LEU A 66 -3.43 1.45 27.53
CA LEU A 66 -3.79 2.81 27.94
C LEU A 66 -3.69 3.75 26.75
N THR A 67 -4.70 4.59 26.58
CA THR A 67 -4.66 5.70 25.63
C THR A 67 -3.93 6.89 26.25
N PRO A 68 -2.86 7.40 25.62
CA PRO A 68 -2.14 8.57 26.10
C PRO A 68 -3.09 9.77 26.18
N SER A 69 -3.22 10.34 27.38
CA SER A 69 -4.14 11.46 27.63
C SER A 69 -3.67 12.33 28.78
N PHE A 70 -4.06 13.60 28.75
CA PHE A 70 -3.77 14.58 29.79
C PHE A 70 -4.86 15.65 29.86
N SER A 71 -4.91 16.38 30.98
CA SER A 71 -5.86 17.47 31.17
C SER A 71 -5.16 18.81 31.37
N LEU A 72 -5.71 19.87 30.76
CA LEU A 72 -5.21 21.24 30.89
C LEU A 72 -6.37 22.23 31.03
N THR A 73 -6.17 23.31 31.78
CA THR A 73 -7.16 24.39 31.89
C THR A 73 -7.01 25.36 30.72
N LEU A 74 -7.99 25.35 29.83
CA LEU A 74 -8.10 26.29 28.73
C LEU A 74 -8.62 27.65 29.22
N GLN A 75 -8.03 28.72 28.71
CA GLN A 75 -8.47 30.11 28.92
C GLN A 75 -9.37 30.56 27.76
N ASP A 76 -10.07 31.68 27.93
CA ASP A 76 -10.75 32.33 26.81
C ASP A 76 -9.74 32.75 25.73
N GLY A 77 -10.13 32.56 24.46
CA GLY A 77 -9.29 32.88 23.31
C GLY A 77 -8.38 31.73 22.86
N ALA A 78 -7.26 32.08 22.23
CA ALA A 78 -6.36 31.11 21.63
C ALA A 78 -5.52 30.40 22.72
N ASN A 79 -5.52 29.06 22.69
CA ASN A 79 -4.70 28.21 23.54
C ASN A 79 -3.72 27.41 22.66
N SER A 80 -2.50 27.22 23.15
CA SER A 80 -1.49 26.33 22.54
C SER A 80 -1.29 25.13 23.43
N VAL A 81 -1.48 23.93 22.89
CA VAL A 81 -1.44 22.66 23.61
C VAL A 81 -0.51 21.72 22.85
N SER A 82 0.30 20.93 23.56
CA SER A 82 1.22 19.97 22.96
C SER A 82 1.17 18.63 23.71
N PHE A 83 1.25 17.53 22.97
CA PHE A 83 1.41 16.17 23.51
C PHE A 83 2.88 15.82 23.85
N ASP A 84 3.85 16.71 23.61
CA ASP A 84 5.28 16.39 23.72
C ASP A 84 5.71 15.83 25.09
N ASN A 85 5.03 16.24 26.17
CA ASN A 85 5.32 15.82 27.53
C ASN A 85 4.37 14.73 28.06
N ASP A 86 3.31 14.42 27.32
CA ASP A 86 2.15 13.65 27.81
C ASP A 86 1.88 12.39 26.98
N ALA A 87 2.52 12.27 25.81
CA ALA A 87 2.63 11.07 25.01
C ALA A 87 4.10 10.84 24.64
N ASN A 88 4.47 9.62 24.28
CA ASN A 88 5.78 9.34 23.70
C ASN A 88 5.75 9.58 22.17
N ILE A 89 6.92 9.70 21.53
CA ILE A 89 6.98 10.04 20.10
C ILE A 89 6.49 8.91 19.17
N ARG A 90 6.58 7.64 19.59
CA ARG A 90 6.01 6.49 18.85
C ARG A 90 4.49 6.59 18.79
N GLU A 91 3.85 6.89 19.93
CA GLU A 91 2.40 7.10 20.03
C GLU A 91 1.94 8.24 19.12
N ARG A 92 2.63 9.39 19.16
CA ARG A 92 2.27 10.56 18.33
C ARG A 92 2.47 10.31 16.85
N SER A 93 3.57 9.66 16.46
CA SER A 93 3.88 9.39 15.05
C SER A 93 2.88 8.38 14.47
N ALA A 94 2.56 7.30 15.20
CA ALA A 94 1.53 6.36 14.76
C ALA A 94 0.16 7.01 14.60
N PHE A 95 -0.30 7.79 15.58
CA PHE A 95 -1.57 8.53 15.47
C PHE A 95 -1.57 9.46 14.25
N PHE A 96 -0.49 10.22 14.06
CA PHE A 96 -0.35 11.14 12.95
C PHE A 96 -0.44 10.43 11.59
N HIS A 97 0.32 9.35 11.41
CA HIS A 97 0.36 8.62 10.14
C HIS A 97 -0.93 7.85 9.83
N VAL A 98 -1.60 7.26 10.84
CA VAL A 98 -2.91 6.60 10.61
C VAL A 98 -3.95 7.58 10.07
N ASN A 99 -3.96 8.81 10.58
CA ASN A 99 -4.87 9.83 10.07
C ASN A 99 -4.51 10.25 8.63
N ILE A 100 -3.22 10.34 8.27
CA ILE A 100 -2.80 10.64 6.90
C ILE A 100 -3.26 9.57 5.91
N VAL A 101 -3.02 8.29 6.20
CA VAL A 101 -3.42 7.21 5.29
C VAL A 101 -4.94 7.08 5.19
N HIS A 102 -5.68 7.31 6.28
CA HIS A 102 -7.15 7.36 6.21
C HIS A 102 -7.64 8.47 5.27
N ASP A 103 -7.12 9.69 5.41
CA ASP A 103 -7.48 10.81 4.53
C ASP A 103 -7.05 10.57 3.07
N HIS A 104 -5.90 9.91 2.86
CA HIS A 104 -5.43 9.51 1.52
C HIS A 104 -6.38 8.52 0.85
N VAL A 105 -6.84 7.48 1.56
CA VAL A 105 -7.81 6.51 1.04
C VAL A 105 -9.12 7.18 0.68
N ASN A 106 -9.62 8.10 1.52
CA ASN A 106 -10.85 8.83 1.25
C ASN A 106 -10.77 9.73 0.01
N THR A 107 -9.56 10.12 -0.40
CA THR A 107 -9.34 10.86 -1.65
C THR A 107 -9.55 9.97 -2.87
N TRP A 108 -9.10 8.72 -2.82
CA TRP A 108 -9.11 7.78 -3.94
C TRP A 108 -10.36 6.88 -3.99
N LEU A 109 -10.89 6.51 -2.82
CA LEU A 109 -12.06 5.66 -2.65
C LEU A 109 -13.14 6.38 -1.82
N PRO A 110 -13.68 7.53 -2.27
CA PRO A 110 -14.56 8.39 -1.46
C PRO A 110 -15.92 7.77 -1.07
N SER A 111 -16.31 6.66 -1.71
CA SER A 111 -17.53 5.90 -1.34
C SER A 111 -17.26 4.72 -0.41
N PHE A 112 -16.00 4.40 -0.15
CA PHE A 112 -15.60 3.32 0.74
C PHE A 112 -15.59 3.81 2.18
N THR A 113 -16.45 3.25 3.03
CA THR A 113 -16.58 3.63 4.44
C THR A 113 -16.14 2.52 5.38
N GLY A 114 -15.60 1.42 4.86
CA GLY A 114 -15.23 0.25 5.66
C GLY A 114 -14.07 0.50 6.62
N MET A 115 -13.38 1.62 6.48
CA MET A 115 -12.36 2.11 7.41
C MET A 115 -12.82 3.31 8.26
N ASP A 116 -14.11 3.70 8.21
CA ASP A 116 -14.68 4.82 8.97
C ASP A 116 -14.96 4.44 10.44
N PHE A 117 -13.94 3.94 11.11
CA PHE A 117 -13.98 3.57 12.51
C PHE A 117 -12.61 3.78 13.18
N SER A 118 -12.62 3.89 14.50
CA SER A 118 -11.40 4.16 15.25
C SER A 118 -10.58 2.88 15.36
N LEU A 119 -9.61 2.70 14.46
CA LEU A 119 -8.77 1.52 14.40
C LEU A 119 -7.82 1.51 15.62
N PRO A 120 -7.86 0.46 16.47
CA PRO A 120 -6.88 0.30 17.54
C PRO A 120 -5.46 0.28 16.97
N THR A 121 -4.64 1.21 17.45
CA THR A 121 -3.25 1.43 17.03
C THR A 121 -2.35 1.12 18.21
N ASN A 122 -1.93 -0.13 18.33
CA ASN A 122 -1.17 -0.62 19.47
C ASN A 122 0.32 -0.39 19.25
N VAL A 123 0.96 0.39 20.12
CA VAL A 123 2.41 0.62 20.09
C VAL A 123 3.10 -0.06 21.26
N ASP A 124 4.38 -0.35 21.10
CA ASP A 124 5.20 -1.07 22.07
C ASP A 124 4.64 -2.45 22.47
N VAL A 125 4.05 -3.14 21.49
CA VAL A 125 3.61 -4.53 21.66
C VAL A 125 4.83 -5.44 21.87
N GLY A 126 4.68 -6.50 22.65
CA GLY A 126 5.77 -7.44 22.93
C GLY A 126 6.26 -8.14 21.66
N GLY A 127 7.56 -8.06 21.41
CA GLY A 127 8.21 -8.54 20.19
C GLY A 127 9.41 -7.68 19.84
N ASN A 128 9.95 -7.81 18.64
CA ASN A 128 10.95 -6.90 18.06
C ASN A 128 10.96 -7.07 16.53
N CYS A 129 11.40 -6.04 15.81
CA CYS A 129 11.60 -6.07 14.36
C CYS A 129 10.37 -6.51 13.55
N ASN A 130 9.17 -6.07 13.95
CA ASN A 130 7.96 -6.33 13.18
C ASN A 130 6.83 -5.34 13.51
N ALA A 131 5.90 -5.24 12.57
CA ALA A 131 4.56 -4.73 12.77
C ALA A 131 3.57 -5.71 12.12
N PHE A 132 2.27 -5.59 12.42
CA PHE A 132 1.24 -6.40 11.79
C PHE A 132 -0.17 -5.82 11.99
N TYR A 133 -1.01 -5.96 10.97
CA TYR A 133 -2.46 -5.96 11.06
C TYR A 133 -2.99 -7.35 11.43
N ASP A 134 -3.94 -7.42 12.36
CA ASP A 134 -4.50 -8.70 12.86
C ASP A 134 -5.95 -8.97 12.45
N GLY A 135 -6.52 -8.16 11.54
CA GLY A 135 -7.94 -8.19 11.20
C GLY A 135 -8.79 -7.22 12.02
N SER A 136 -8.23 -6.58 13.04
CA SER A 136 -8.98 -5.68 13.93
C SER A 136 -8.17 -4.50 14.48
N SER A 137 -6.85 -4.56 14.39
CA SER A 137 -5.92 -3.56 14.91
C SER A 137 -4.61 -3.60 14.14
N ILE A 138 -3.87 -2.49 14.19
CA ILE A 138 -2.46 -2.45 13.76
C ILE A 138 -1.57 -2.44 15.00
N ASN A 139 -0.48 -3.19 14.94
CA ASN A 139 0.34 -3.53 16.10
C ASN A 139 1.81 -3.33 15.76
N PHE A 140 2.49 -2.50 16.53
CA PHE A 140 3.89 -2.19 16.34
C PHE A 140 4.70 -2.70 17.52
N TYR A 141 5.71 -3.53 17.24
CA TYR A 141 6.60 -3.98 18.30
C TYR A 141 7.42 -2.83 18.89
N ALA A 142 7.80 -3.03 20.16
CA ALA A 142 8.75 -2.15 20.81
C ALA A 142 10.10 -2.18 20.09
N GLU A 143 10.80 -1.05 20.13
CA GLU A 143 12.18 -0.92 19.66
C GLU A 143 13.10 -1.98 20.30
N GLY A 144 13.95 -2.61 19.51
CA GLY A 144 14.88 -3.63 19.99
C GLY A 144 15.48 -4.48 18.88
N ASN A 145 16.53 -5.23 19.22
CA ASN A 145 17.27 -6.09 18.29
C ASN A 145 17.75 -5.37 17.01
N ASP A 146 18.26 -4.16 17.19
CA ASP A 146 18.71 -3.27 16.11
C ASP A 146 17.60 -2.74 15.20
N CYS A 147 16.33 -2.89 15.58
CA CYS A 147 15.20 -2.29 14.85
C CYS A 147 14.58 -1.14 15.63
N GLN A 148 14.31 -0.04 14.93
CA GLN A 148 13.43 1.03 15.40
C GLN A 148 12.04 0.44 15.70
N SER A 149 11.25 1.11 16.55
CA SER A 149 9.82 0.81 16.58
C SER A 149 9.19 1.31 15.29
N TYR A 150 8.55 0.41 14.54
CA TYR A 150 7.89 0.71 13.26
C TYR A 150 6.69 1.64 13.38
N ALA A 151 6.21 1.91 14.60
CA ALA A 151 5.27 3.01 14.88
C ALA A 151 5.82 4.41 14.53
N GLN A 152 7.13 4.53 14.26
CA GLN A 152 7.82 5.78 13.92
C GLN A 152 8.26 5.84 12.45
N ILE A 153 7.96 4.81 11.66
CA ILE A 153 8.32 4.75 10.25
C ILE A 153 7.03 4.88 9.45
N ALA A 154 6.88 6.02 8.77
CA ALA A 154 5.64 6.43 8.11
C ALA A 154 5.08 5.31 7.22
N GLU A 155 5.93 4.77 6.35
CA GLU A 155 5.55 3.75 5.37
C GLU A 155 5.13 2.44 6.00
N VAL A 156 5.70 2.05 7.14
CA VAL A 156 5.24 0.85 7.85
C VAL A 156 3.86 1.09 8.45
N VAL A 157 3.60 2.27 9.02
CA VAL A 157 2.25 2.61 9.52
C VAL A 157 1.23 2.60 8.37
N TYR A 158 1.59 3.13 7.20
CA TYR A 158 0.74 3.10 6.02
C TYR A 158 0.52 1.69 5.50
N HIS A 159 1.57 0.85 5.45
CA HIS A 159 1.48 -0.56 5.04
C HIS A 159 0.54 -1.36 5.96
N GLU A 160 0.67 -1.24 7.28
CA GLU A 160 -0.22 -1.95 8.21
C GLU A 160 -1.67 -1.49 8.08
N TYR A 161 -1.90 -0.20 7.84
CA TYR A 161 -3.24 0.31 7.54
C TYR A 161 -3.73 -0.18 6.16
N GLY A 162 -2.81 -0.32 5.19
CA GLY A 162 -2.93 -0.97 3.89
C GLY A 162 -3.63 -2.32 3.95
N HIS A 163 -3.17 -3.19 4.86
CA HIS A 163 -3.85 -4.46 5.10
C HIS A 163 -5.31 -4.30 5.55
N GLY A 164 -5.59 -3.31 6.40
CA GLY A 164 -6.95 -2.97 6.82
C GLY A 164 -7.83 -2.49 5.66
N ILE A 165 -7.29 -1.65 4.76
CA ILE A 165 -7.99 -1.22 3.54
C ILE A 165 -8.32 -2.43 2.67
N ASN A 166 -7.31 -3.26 2.38
CA ASN A 166 -7.43 -4.47 1.58
C ASN A 166 -8.49 -5.43 2.15
N ASP A 167 -8.49 -5.66 3.47
CA ASP A 167 -9.43 -6.56 4.10
C ASP A 167 -10.87 -6.01 4.10
N ASN A 168 -11.06 -4.78 4.59
CA ASN A 168 -12.38 -4.20 4.77
C ASN A 168 -13.04 -3.78 3.46
N TYR A 169 -12.27 -3.33 2.46
CA TYR A 169 -12.84 -3.00 1.14
C TYR A 169 -13.49 -4.20 0.48
N TYR A 170 -12.79 -5.34 0.48
CA TYR A 170 -13.33 -6.54 -0.14
C TYR A 170 -14.51 -7.10 0.66
N GLN A 171 -14.47 -7.04 2.00
CA GLN A 171 -15.59 -7.44 2.85
C GLN A 171 -16.84 -6.59 2.60
N ASP A 172 -16.71 -5.26 2.49
CA ASP A 172 -17.80 -4.33 2.18
C ASP A 172 -18.45 -4.62 0.83
N ASN A 173 -17.66 -5.13 -0.12
CA ASN A 173 -18.12 -5.55 -1.45
C ASN A 173 -18.59 -7.02 -1.51
N GLY A 174 -18.73 -7.69 -0.36
CA GLY A 174 -19.22 -9.06 -0.27
C GLY A 174 -18.22 -10.13 -0.70
N SER A 175 -16.92 -9.82 -0.62
CA SER A 175 -15.78 -10.63 -1.03
C SER A 175 -14.71 -10.70 0.07
N PHE A 176 -13.54 -11.28 -0.20
CA PHE A 176 -12.43 -11.38 0.74
C PHE A 176 -11.08 -11.20 0.02
N PHE A 177 -10.10 -10.64 0.72
CA PHE A 177 -8.72 -10.60 0.24
C PHE A 177 -7.97 -11.83 0.76
N VAL A 178 -7.76 -12.83 -0.09
CA VAL A 178 -7.25 -14.15 0.32
C VAL A 178 -5.81 -14.40 -0.12
N ASN A 179 -5.38 -13.81 -1.23
CA ASN A 179 -3.99 -13.94 -1.70
C ASN A 179 -3.05 -13.09 -0.84
N GLY A 180 -2.17 -13.73 -0.08
CA GLY A 180 -1.25 -13.05 0.84
C GLY A 180 -0.19 -12.22 0.13
N ALA A 181 0.39 -12.73 -0.97
CA ALA A 181 1.41 -11.99 -1.71
C ALA A 181 0.85 -10.71 -2.34
N MET A 182 -0.36 -10.81 -2.91
CA MET A 182 -1.07 -9.63 -3.35
C MET A 182 -1.43 -8.67 -2.22
N ASN A 183 -1.82 -9.17 -1.04
CA ASN A 183 -2.19 -8.31 0.09
C ASN A 183 -0.97 -7.50 0.56
N GLU A 184 0.20 -8.13 0.65
CA GLU A 184 1.48 -7.46 0.91
C GLU A 184 1.79 -6.40 -0.16
N GLY A 185 1.76 -6.78 -1.44
CA GLY A 185 2.06 -5.85 -2.52
C GLY A 185 1.09 -4.67 -2.62
N TYR A 186 -0.20 -4.87 -2.32
CA TYR A 186 -1.19 -3.79 -2.31
C TYR A 186 -1.06 -2.91 -1.06
N ALA A 187 -0.69 -3.47 0.09
CA ALA A 187 -0.36 -2.69 1.27
C ALA A 187 0.86 -1.77 1.03
N ASP A 188 1.86 -2.27 0.28
CA ASP A 188 2.98 -1.45 -0.17
C ASP A 188 2.51 -0.32 -1.10
N ILE A 189 1.66 -0.60 -2.10
CA ILE A 189 1.15 0.44 -3.02
C ILE A 189 0.47 1.58 -2.25
N TRP A 190 -0.36 1.28 -1.25
CA TRP A 190 -0.99 2.31 -0.40
C TRP A 190 0.01 3.16 0.38
N ALA A 191 1.16 2.60 0.75
CA ALA A 191 2.23 3.33 1.42
C ALA A 191 3.00 4.22 0.42
N LEU A 192 3.47 3.64 -0.69
CA LEU A 192 4.27 4.33 -1.70
C LEU A 192 3.46 5.41 -2.43
N SER A 193 2.13 5.27 -2.52
CA SER A 193 1.26 6.29 -3.11
C SER A 193 1.15 7.57 -2.27
N ILE A 194 1.56 7.51 -1.00
CA ILE A 194 1.63 8.67 -0.10
C ILE A 194 3.03 9.29 -0.14
N THR A 195 4.08 8.46 -0.07
CA THR A 195 5.47 8.94 0.02
C THR A 195 6.07 9.29 -1.34
N GLU A 196 5.59 8.67 -2.42
CA GLU A 196 6.23 8.68 -3.74
C GLU A 196 7.72 8.26 -3.67
N ASP A 197 8.07 7.41 -2.69
CA ASP A 197 9.41 6.88 -2.47
C ASP A 197 9.43 5.39 -2.86
N PRO A 198 10.40 4.92 -3.66
CA PRO A 198 10.55 3.49 -3.96
C PRO A 198 11.11 2.65 -2.81
N VAL A 199 11.59 3.23 -1.70
CA VAL A 199 12.31 2.52 -0.63
C VAL A 199 11.44 2.39 0.61
N LEU A 200 10.81 1.24 0.76
CA LEU A 200 9.93 0.98 1.90
C LEU A 200 10.71 0.75 3.19
N ALA A 201 10.39 1.57 4.18
CA ALA A 201 10.90 1.55 5.54
C ALA A 201 12.40 1.83 5.65
N GLU A 202 12.91 2.80 4.89
CA GLU A 202 14.27 3.33 5.08
C GLU A 202 14.48 3.80 6.53
N GLY A 203 15.65 3.49 7.09
CA GLY A 203 15.98 3.79 8.47
C GLY A 203 15.35 2.82 9.48
N SER A 204 14.97 1.61 9.06
CA SER A 204 14.42 0.57 9.95
C SER A 204 15.39 0.14 11.05
N SER A 205 16.70 0.20 10.79
CA SER A 205 17.73 -0.16 11.75
C SER A 205 18.01 0.96 12.77
N LEU A 206 18.44 0.60 13.99
CA LEU A 206 18.96 1.53 14.99
C LEU A 206 20.40 1.98 14.72
N SER A 207 21.12 1.24 13.87
CA SER A 207 22.55 1.46 13.63
C SER A 207 22.91 1.77 12.18
N ASP A 208 22.00 1.55 11.23
CA ASP A 208 22.17 1.85 9.82
C ASP A 208 21.01 2.72 9.29
N PRO A 209 21.25 4.00 8.95
CA PRO A 209 20.22 4.86 8.36
C PRO A 209 19.82 4.45 6.94
N ASP A 210 20.64 3.65 6.25
CA ASP A 210 20.40 3.23 4.87
C ASP A 210 19.78 1.80 4.82
N ASP A 211 19.46 1.21 5.98
CA ASP A 211 18.74 -0.07 6.06
C ASP A 211 17.27 0.12 5.66
N TYR A 212 16.72 -0.83 4.91
CA TYR A 212 15.36 -0.80 4.38
C TYR A 212 14.76 -2.21 4.32
N ILE A 213 13.43 -2.31 4.20
CA ILE A 213 12.73 -3.60 4.12
C ILE A 213 12.54 -4.04 2.66
N ARG A 214 12.04 -3.17 1.79
CA ARG A 214 11.80 -3.44 0.36
C ARG A 214 12.15 -2.24 -0.50
N ARG A 215 12.44 -2.45 -1.79
CA ARG A 215 12.83 -1.39 -2.73
C ARG A 215 12.41 -1.69 -4.17
N TYR A 216 11.83 -0.72 -4.88
CA TYR A 216 11.17 -0.94 -6.18
C TYR A 216 11.80 -0.21 -7.38
N ASP A 217 12.81 0.64 -7.18
CA ASP A 217 13.51 1.39 -8.25
C ASP A 217 14.77 0.66 -8.80
N GLN A 218 15.07 -0.54 -8.34
CA GLN A 218 16.21 -1.35 -8.78
C GLN A 218 15.92 -2.85 -8.67
N ASP A 219 16.62 -3.66 -9.49
CA ASP A 219 16.57 -5.12 -9.48
C ASP A 219 15.14 -5.72 -9.39
N PRO A 220 14.27 -5.45 -10.39
CA PRO A 220 12.86 -5.82 -10.33
C PRO A 220 12.70 -7.35 -10.16
N LYS A 221 11.78 -7.74 -9.27
CA LYS A 221 11.42 -9.16 -9.05
C LYS A 221 10.57 -9.68 -10.20
N VAL A 222 10.96 -10.81 -10.77
CA VAL A 222 10.34 -11.35 -11.99
C VAL A 222 9.64 -12.68 -11.72
N TYR A 223 8.34 -12.76 -12.06
CA TYR A 223 7.61 -14.02 -12.05
C TYR A 223 7.96 -14.88 -13.28
N PRO A 224 8.15 -16.22 -13.13
CA PRO A 224 8.11 -16.99 -11.88
C PRO A 224 9.47 -17.14 -11.19
N GLN A 225 10.54 -16.54 -11.71
CA GLN A 225 11.93 -16.78 -11.26
C GLN A 225 12.15 -16.41 -9.78
N ASP A 226 11.53 -15.32 -9.33
CA ASP A 226 11.64 -14.80 -7.97
C ASP A 226 10.47 -15.22 -7.06
N LEU A 227 9.58 -16.10 -7.53
CA LEU A 227 8.52 -16.66 -6.70
C LEU A 227 9.10 -17.70 -5.74
N VAL A 228 9.13 -17.38 -4.45
CA VAL A 228 9.77 -18.19 -3.38
C VAL A 228 8.78 -18.78 -2.37
N GLY A 229 7.48 -18.47 -2.49
CA GLY A 229 6.44 -18.99 -1.60
C GLY A 229 6.41 -18.28 -0.24
N GLN A 230 6.86 -17.02 -0.21
CA GLN A 230 6.85 -16.16 0.96
C GLN A 230 6.13 -14.87 0.54
N VAL A 231 5.01 -14.56 1.21
CA VAL A 231 4.07 -13.52 0.76
C VAL A 231 4.70 -12.13 0.62
N HIS A 232 5.62 -11.75 1.50
CA HIS A 232 6.28 -10.44 1.47
C HIS A 232 7.24 -10.33 0.27
N ALA A 233 8.00 -11.39 -0.02
CA ALA A 233 8.91 -11.45 -1.16
C ALA A 233 8.17 -11.61 -2.49
N ASP A 234 7.13 -12.44 -2.51
CA ASP A 234 6.32 -12.68 -3.70
C ASP A 234 5.49 -11.43 -4.04
N GLY A 235 5.06 -10.65 -3.04
CA GLY A 235 4.31 -9.40 -3.20
C GLY A 235 5.11 -8.25 -3.81
N GLU A 236 6.45 -8.28 -3.70
CA GLU A 236 7.34 -7.31 -4.36
C GLU A 236 7.14 -7.31 -5.89
N ILE A 237 6.77 -8.46 -6.47
CA ILE A 237 6.55 -8.59 -7.93
C ILE A 237 5.38 -7.70 -8.38
N ILE A 238 4.25 -7.76 -7.67
CA ILE A 238 3.06 -7.02 -8.09
C ILE A 238 3.15 -5.54 -7.71
N CYS A 239 3.75 -5.21 -6.56
CA CYS A 239 4.00 -3.82 -6.19
C CYS A 239 4.98 -3.17 -7.17
N GLY A 240 6.05 -3.86 -7.54
CA GLY A 240 7.01 -3.39 -8.54
C GLY A 240 6.36 -3.10 -9.90
N ALA A 241 5.43 -3.95 -10.37
CA ALA A 241 4.70 -3.69 -11.61
C ALA A 241 3.90 -2.38 -11.58
N TRP A 242 3.29 -2.05 -10.43
CA TRP A 242 2.60 -0.77 -10.26
C TRP A 242 3.57 0.41 -10.14
N TRP A 243 4.72 0.21 -9.50
CA TRP A 243 5.78 1.21 -9.43
C TRP A 243 6.37 1.54 -10.82
N ASP A 244 6.65 0.53 -11.63
CA ASP A 244 7.13 0.72 -13.00
C ASP A 244 6.06 1.40 -13.87
N TYR A 245 4.76 1.13 -13.65
CA TYR A 245 3.69 1.88 -14.32
C TYR A 245 3.71 3.36 -13.92
N TYR A 246 3.87 3.68 -12.63
CA TYR A 246 4.07 5.06 -12.17
C TYR A 246 5.25 5.75 -12.89
N VAL A 247 6.37 5.06 -13.04
CA VAL A 247 7.56 5.57 -13.76
C VAL A 247 7.28 5.77 -15.25
N LEU A 248 6.65 4.80 -15.93
CA LEU A 248 6.32 4.89 -17.36
C LEU A 248 5.30 5.99 -17.67
N MET A 249 4.41 6.29 -16.72
CA MET A 249 3.51 7.44 -16.79
C MET A 249 4.20 8.79 -16.51
N GLY A 250 5.52 8.79 -16.33
CA GLY A 250 6.32 10.00 -16.12
C GLY A 250 6.33 10.47 -14.66
N ASN A 251 6.29 9.52 -13.72
CA ASN A 251 6.18 9.77 -12.27
C ASN A 251 4.87 10.50 -11.91
N ASP A 252 3.76 10.12 -12.56
CA ASP A 252 2.43 10.66 -12.28
C ASP A 252 1.67 9.72 -11.33
N MET A 253 1.78 10.00 -10.03
CA MET A 253 1.10 9.20 -9.00
C MET A 253 -0.43 9.27 -9.14
N ASN A 254 -0.99 10.35 -9.70
CA ASN A 254 -2.43 10.43 -9.92
C ASN A 254 -2.87 9.50 -11.05
N ALA A 255 -2.08 9.38 -12.11
CA ALA A 255 -2.33 8.44 -13.19
C ALA A 255 -2.25 6.98 -12.70
N MET A 256 -1.24 6.66 -11.88
CA MET A 256 -1.13 5.33 -11.27
C MET A 256 -2.31 5.03 -10.35
N MET A 257 -2.62 5.92 -9.40
CA MET A 257 -3.66 5.68 -8.40
C MET A 257 -5.07 5.65 -9.01
N THR A 258 -5.34 6.45 -10.04
CA THR A 258 -6.60 6.38 -10.80
C THR A 258 -6.79 4.97 -11.38
N LEU A 259 -5.78 4.45 -12.08
CA LEU A 259 -5.84 3.10 -12.64
C LEU A 259 -5.89 2.01 -11.56
N PHE A 260 -5.03 2.11 -10.54
CA PHE A 260 -4.94 1.15 -9.44
C PHE A 260 -6.28 1.01 -8.73
N THR A 261 -6.91 2.13 -8.36
CA THR A 261 -8.18 2.10 -7.61
C THR A 261 -9.37 1.62 -8.43
N GLU A 262 -9.36 1.80 -9.75
CA GLU A 262 -10.36 1.19 -10.63
C GLU A 262 -10.14 -0.32 -10.76
N ALA A 263 -8.89 -0.78 -10.89
CA ALA A 263 -8.53 -2.20 -10.93
C ALA A 263 -8.64 -2.90 -9.56
N PHE A 264 -8.58 -2.16 -8.46
CA PHE A 264 -8.64 -2.65 -7.08
C PHE A 264 -9.95 -3.39 -6.79
N ALA A 265 -11.04 -3.07 -7.49
CA ALA A 265 -12.34 -3.75 -7.33
C ALA A 265 -12.39 -5.15 -7.96
N GLY A 266 -11.33 -5.60 -8.64
CA GLY A 266 -11.25 -6.89 -9.30
C GLY A 266 -11.43 -8.09 -8.34
N LEU A 267 -11.58 -9.30 -8.91
CA LEU A 267 -11.70 -10.53 -8.11
C LEU A 267 -10.36 -11.25 -7.90
N GLN A 268 -9.28 -10.71 -8.45
CA GLN A 268 -7.94 -11.27 -8.41
C GLN A 268 -7.44 -11.53 -6.97
N ALA A 269 -7.88 -10.73 -5.99
CA ALA A 269 -7.56 -10.91 -4.57
C ALA A 269 -8.14 -12.20 -3.93
N ASN A 270 -9.16 -12.82 -4.53
CA ASN A 270 -9.73 -14.09 -4.05
C ASN A 270 -8.93 -15.33 -4.50
N THR A 271 -7.93 -15.13 -5.38
CA THR A 271 -7.10 -16.20 -5.92
C THR A 271 -6.25 -16.81 -4.79
N PRO A 272 -6.34 -18.11 -4.47
CA PRO A 272 -5.65 -18.68 -3.31
C PRO A 272 -4.12 -18.52 -3.34
N ASN A 273 -3.48 -18.57 -2.18
CA ASN A 273 -2.01 -18.68 -2.09
C ASN A 273 -1.50 -19.88 -2.90
N GLY A 274 -0.34 -19.71 -3.56
CA GLY A 274 0.23 -20.68 -4.49
C GLY A 274 -0.32 -20.58 -5.92
N THR A 275 -1.19 -19.60 -6.19
CA THR A 275 -1.69 -19.29 -7.54
C THR A 275 -1.39 -17.85 -7.97
N GLU A 276 -0.27 -17.30 -7.46
CA GLU A 276 0.20 -15.92 -7.71
C GLU A 276 0.30 -15.62 -9.20
N GLY A 277 0.76 -16.57 -10.03
CA GLY A 277 0.81 -16.37 -11.48
C GLY A 277 -0.55 -16.10 -12.14
N GLN A 278 -1.62 -16.73 -11.63
CA GLN A 278 -2.97 -16.40 -12.06
C GLN A 278 -3.38 -15.03 -11.51
N ALA A 279 -3.18 -14.80 -10.21
CA ALA A 279 -3.58 -13.58 -9.53
C ALA A 279 -2.96 -12.33 -10.19
N TYR A 280 -1.65 -12.34 -10.44
CA TYR A 280 -0.92 -11.24 -11.08
C TYR A 280 -1.38 -10.99 -12.52
N ARG A 281 -1.63 -12.06 -13.28
CA ARG A 281 -2.17 -11.94 -14.63
C ARG A 281 -3.58 -11.36 -14.61
N ASP A 282 -4.40 -11.73 -13.63
CA ASP A 282 -5.74 -11.17 -13.46
C ASP A 282 -5.67 -9.67 -13.11
N VAL A 283 -4.69 -9.23 -12.29
CA VAL A 283 -4.41 -7.78 -12.08
C VAL A 283 -4.13 -7.06 -13.41
N LEU A 284 -3.27 -7.62 -14.27
CA LEU A 284 -2.97 -7.01 -15.58
C LEU A 284 -4.23 -6.88 -16.44
N ILE A 285 -5.13 -7.86 -16.40
CA ILE A 285 -6.39 -7.79 -17.12
C ILE A 285 -7.31 -6.74 -16.51
N ASP A 286 -7.42 -6.67 -15.18
CA ASP A 286 -8.23 -5.67 -14.48
C ASP A 286 -7.73 -4.24 -14.78
N ALA A 287 -6.40 -4.04 -14.84
CA ALA A 287 -5.80 -2.77 -15.22
C ALA A 287 -6.14 -2.38 -16.67
N LEU A 288 -6.02 -3.29 -17.64
CA LEU A 288 -6.43 -3.00 -19.02
C LEU A 288 -7.93 -2.74 -19.14
N GLN A 289 -8.77 -3.42 -18.36
CA GLN A 289 -10.21 -3.18 -18.35
C GLN A 289 -10.58 -1.83 -17.74
N ALA A 290 -9.85 -1.39 -16.70
CA ALA A 290 -10.02 -0.07 -16.11
C ALA A 290 -9.58 1.04 -17.09
N ASP A 291 -8.48 0.84 -17.81
CA ASP A 291 -7.98 1.81 -18.79
C ASP A 291 -8.89 1.94 -20.03
N ASP A 292 -9.66 0.90 -20.38
CA ASP A 292 -10.55 0.86 -21.54
C ASP A 292 -11.62 1.98 -21.54
N ASN A 293 -11.70 2.70 -22.65
CA ASN A 293 -12.59 3.86 -22.79
C ASN A 293 -13.74 3.65 -23.79
N ASP A 294 -13.82 2.50 -24.45
CA ASP A 294 -14.88 2.20 -25.43
C ASP A 294 -15.56 0.84 -25.22
N GLY A 295 -15.09 0.05 -24.25
CA GLY A 295 -15.65 -1.25 -23.90
C GLY A 295 -15.17 -2.38 -24.82
N ASP A 296 -14.13 -2.14 -25.62
CA ASP A 296 -13.50 -3.10 -26.51
C ASP A 296 -11.97 -3.12 -26.36
N ILE A 297 -11.51 -3.80 -25.30
CA ILE A 297 -10.08 -4.07 -25.04
C ILE A 297 -9.31 -4.72 -26.21
N THR A 298 -9.99 -5.27 -27.23
CA THR A 298 -9.31 -5.93 -28.35
C THR A 298 -8.67 -4.94 -29.31
N ASN A 299 -9.12 -3.68 -29.29
CA ASN A 299 -8.58 -2.61 -30.13
C ASN A 299 -7.44 -1.80 -29.45
N GLY A 300 -7.06 -2.18 -28.23
CA GLY A 300 -6.10 -1.48 -27.38
C GLY A 300 -6.80 -0.66 -26.30
N THR A 301 -6.02 -0.10 -25.38
CA THR A 301 -6.51 0.84 -24.36
C THR A 301 -5.62 2.09 -24.36
N PRO A 302 -6.07 3.25 -23.87
CA PRO A 302 -5.34 4.52 -23.90
C PRO A 302 -3.87 4.46 -23.47
N ASN A 303 -3.57 3.74 -22.39
CA ASN A 303 -2.25 3.54 -21.80
C ASN A 303 -1.83 2.06 -21.82
N GLY A 304 -2.44 1.25 -22.69
CA GLY A 304 -2.24 -0.20 -22.70
C GLY A 304 -0.80 -0.66 -22.97
N ASN A 305 0.00 0.15 -23.67
CA ASN A 305 1.41 -0.16 -23.90
C ASN A 305 2.22 0.00 -22.61
N GLU A 306 2.03 1.12 -21.90
CA GLU A 306 2.70 1.43 -20.64
C GLU A 306 2.30 0.41 -19.55
N ILE A 307 1.01 0.04 -19.49
CA ILE A 307 0.50 -1.00 -18.58
C ILE A 307 1.18 -2.34 -18.88
N VAL A 308 1.16 -2.81 -20.14
CA VAL A 308 1.75 -4.10 -20.49
C VAL A 308 3.26 -4.10 -20.31
N GLU A 309 3.96 -3.01 -20.61
CA GLU A 309 5.40 -2.88 -20.41
C GLU A 309 5.78 -2.97 -18.93
N ALA A 310 5.10 -2.22 -18.05
CA ALA A 310 5.34 -2.26 -16.61
C ALA A 310 5.18 -3.68 -16.03
N PHE A 311 4.09 -4.35 -16.37
CA PHE A 311 3.84 -5.71 -15.89
C PHE A 311 4.82 -6.73 -16.50
N ALA A 312 5.23 -6.53 -17.76
CA ALA A 312 6.19 -7.42 -18.43
C ALA A 312 7.61 -7.34 -17.84
N ILE A 313 8.03 -6.19 -17.30
CA ILE A 313 9.31 -6.07 -16.55
C ILE A 313 9.33 -7.08 -15.39
N HIS A 314 8.18 -7.30 -14.76
CA HIS A 314 7.97 -8.23 -13.67
C HIS A 314 7.55 -9.65 -14.10
N GLY A 315 7.65 -9.96 -15.40
CA GLY A 315 7.32 -11.29 -15.95
C GLY A 315 5.82 -11.59 -15.98
N ILE A 316 4.97 -10.60 -15.73
CA ILE A 316 3.51 -10.72 -15.78
C ILE A 316 3.07 -10.37 -17.19
N THR A 317 2.50 -11.36 -17.89
CA THR A 317 2.10 -11.20 -19.29
C THR A 317 0.69 -11.73 -19.52
N LEU A 318 -0.01 -11.17 -20.52
CA LEU A 318 -1.35 -11.62 -20.93
C LEU A 318 -1.37 -13.08 -21.41
N ILE A 319 -0.23 -13.56 -21.92
CA ILE A 319 -0.05 -14.87 -22.53
C ILE A 319 1.03 -15.62 -21.75
N SER A 320 0.63 -16.36 -20.72
CA SER A 320 1.54 -17.22 -19.95
C SER A 320 1.68 -18.62 -20.55
N ASN A 321 0.69 -19.09 -21.32
CA ASN A 321 0.68 -20.39 -21.99
C ASN A 321 0.15 -20.24 -23.43
N ALA A 322 1.06 -20.12 -24.39
CA ALA A 322 0.75 -20.22 -25.81
C ALA A 322 1.03 -21.66 -26.27
N GLU A 323 0.06 -22.29 -26.93
CA GLU A 323 0.31 -23.54 -27.65
C GLU A 323 0.70 -23.20 -29.08
N LEU A 324 1.86 -23.70 -29.50
CA LEU A 324 2.39 -23.47 -30.83
C LEU A 324 2.43 -24.79 -31.58
N ASP A 325 1.38 -25.03 -32.38
CA ASP A 325 1.24 -26.24 -33.15
C ASP A 325 1.98 -26.13 -34.47
N HIS A 326 2.82 -27.10 -34.79
CA HIS A 326 3.41 -27.20 -36.13
C HIS A 326 3.46 -28.65 -36.58
N THR A 327 3.49 -28.86 -37.91
CA THR A 327 3.76 -30.20 -38.44
C THR A 327 5.25 -30.51 -38.28
N PRO A 328 5.66 -31.61 -37.62
CA PRO A 328 7.07 -31.98 -37.50
C PRO A 328 7.74 -32.18 -38.87
N ILE A 329 8.99 -31.71 -38.99
CA ILE A 329 9.81 -31.94 -40.19
C ILE A 329 10.89 -32.97 -39.84
N GLU A 330 10.67 -34.21 -40.28
CA GLU A 330 11.50 -35.37 -39.93
C GLU A 330 12.93 -35.33 -40.50
N ALA A 331 13.12 -34.67 -41.65
CA ALA A 331 14.42 -34.51 -42.27
C ALA A 331 14.45 -33.31 -43.22
N THR A 332 15.59 -32.62 -43.27
CA THR A 332 15.87 -31.57 -44.25
C THR A 332 17.28 -31.72 -44.81
N VAL A 333 17.56 -31.05 -45.92
CA VAL A 333 18.89 -31.07 -46.55
C VAL A 333 19.83 -30.17 -45.76
N GLU A 334 21.04 -30.66 -45.50
CA GLU A 334 22.07 -29.89 -44.79
C GLU A 334 22.33 -28.53 -45.46
N ASN A 335 22.52 -27.48 -44.66
CA ASN A 335 22.82 -26.12 -45.11
C ASN A 335 21.73 -25.48 -46.00
N GLN A 336 20.48 -25.91 -45.89
CA GLN A 336 19.33 -25.23 -46.48
C GLN A 336 18.43 -24.61 -45.41
N GLY A 337 17.88 -23.43 -45.68
CA GLY A 337 16.92 -22.76 -44.80
C GLY A 337 15.65 -23.60 -44.64
N LEU A 338 15.18 -23.74 -43.41
CA LEU A 338 13.96 -24.46 -43.08
C LEU A 338 12.83 -23.45 -42.85
N VAL A 339 11.70 -23.61 -43.54
CA VAL A 339 10.48 -22.83 -43.27
C VAL A 339 9.55 -23.72 -42.45
N ILE A 340 9.20 -23.26 -41.25
CA ILE A 340 8.22 -23.91 -40.37
C ILE A 340 6.98 -23.05 -40.37
N SER A 341 5.85 -23.64 -40.78
CA SER A 341 4.53 -23.05 -40.55
C SER A 341 4.02 -23.55 -39.21
N ALA A 342 3.68 -22.63 -38.32
CA ALA A 342 3.11 -22.93 -37.01
C ALA A 342 1.84 -22.12 -36.79
N ASP A 343 0.87 -22.72 -36.09
CA ASP A 343 -0.36 -22.09 -35.64
C ASP A 343 -0.23 -21.76 -34.16
N LEU A 344 -0.26 -20.48 -33.82
CA LEU A 344 -0.31 -20.01 -32.45
C LEU A 344 -1.76 -20.06 -31.97
N GLN A 345 -2.06 -20.96 -31.02
CA GLN A 345 -3.35 -21.00 -30.35
C GLN A 345 -3.29 -20.13 -29.08
N LEU A 346 -4.10 -19.08 -29.07
CA LEU A 346 -4.29 -18.21 -27.92
C LEU A 346 -5.71 -18.39 -27.38
N THR A 347 -5.85 -18.49 -26.07
CA THR A 347 -7.15 -18.69 -25.40
C THR A 347 -8.00 -17.41 -25.35
N PHE A 348 -7.49 -16.28 -25.86
CA PHE A 348 -8.16 -14.98 -25.86
C PHE A 348 -7.58 -14.07 -26.98
N PRO A 349 -8.36 -13.15 -27.58
CA PRO A 349 -7.93 -12.33 -28.72
C PRO A 349 -6.99 -11.17 -28.36
N PHE A 350 -5.86 -11.46 -27.70
CA PHE A 350 -4.80 -10.49 -27.42
C PHE A 350 -3.90 -10.22 -28.64
N THR A 351 -4.44 -10.30 -29.87
CA THR A 351 -3.63 -10.25 -31.10
C THR A 351 -2.89 -8.93 -31.28
N THR A 352 -3.37 -7.86 -30.64
CA THR A 352 -2.74 -6.52 -30.63
C THR A 352 -1.53 -6.45 -29.68
N TYR A 353 -1.46 -7.35 -28.69
CA TYR A 353 -0.39 -7.42 -27.68
C TYR A 353 0.62 -8.56 -27.94
N VAL A 354 0.57 -9.17 -29.14
CA VAL A 354 1.55 -10.18 -29.58
C VAL A 354 2.53 -9.55 -30.55
N SER A 355 3.76 -9.32 -30.11
CA SER A 355 4.84 -8.78 -30.95
C SER A 355 5.51 -9.87 -31.79
N GLU A 356 6.03 -10.92 -31.13
CA GLU A 356 6.74 -12.01 -31.79
C GLU A 356 6.52 -13.36 -31.10
N VAL A 357 6.76 -14.44 -31.84
CA VAL A 357 6.79 -15.82 -31.33
C VAL A 357 8.14 -16.42 -31.70
N VAL A 358 8.90 -16.85 -30.69
CA VAL A 358 10.21 -17.47 -30.89
C VAL A 358 10.11 -18.97 -30.63
N MET A 359 10.41 -19.79 -31.63
CA MET A 359 10.47 -21.25 -31.52
C MET A 359 11.93 -21.72 -31.58
N GLY A 360 12.40 -22.37 -30.51
CA GLY A 360 13.73 -22.98 -30.46
C GLY A 360 13.68 -24.47 -30.81
N TYR A 361 14.43 -24.91 -31.83
CA TYR A 361 14.66 -26.33 -32.09
C TYR A 361 15.98 -26.78 -31.45
N ALA A 362 15.91 -27.81 -30.62
CA ALA A 362 17.09 -28.60 -30.25
C ALA A 362 17.34 -29.64 -31.36
N ILE A 363 18.55 -29.63 -31.91
CA ILE A 363 19.03 -30.63 -32.89
C ILE A 363 19.57 -31.85 -32.17
#